data_AF-A0A8S2FFN4-F1
#
_entry.id   AF-A0A8S2FFN4-F1
#
_cell.length_a   1.000
_cell.length_b   1.000
_cell.length_c   1.000
_cell.angle_alpha   90.00
_cell.angle_beta   90.00
_cell.angle_gamma   90.00
#
_symmetry.space_group_name_H-M   'P 1'
#
loop_
_entity.id
_entity.type
_entity.pdbx_description
1 polymer ?
#
loop_
_entity_poly.entity_id
_entity_poly.type
_entity_poly.pdbx_seq_one_letter_code
_entity_poly.pdbx_strand_id
1 'polypeptide(L)'
;ITRIIRQPLGNALLLGVGGSGRQSLTKLAAFIAEYELRSIQLSKSYGLAEWKEDLKKFMLHAGLRNTPTVFLFSDTQIKSESFLEDLNNILNSGDVPNIYVLDELEQIFTAMKPIVSEAGLQPTKTNLYSAYTKRVRQNLHTVVCMSPMGEVFRARLRQFPALVNCCTIDWFSEWPKDALESVAETYLNNMPTLDASDEIVGGLVKLCQEIHQTVALMTKKYRDELSRHNYVTPTSYLELLNIFSKIFGKKKDELVLAKKRTKTGLDKLLATEKDVSKLRIELNEMLPLLDQAVNETNDTMAKIADDTASTEVIKRKVQTEEEQVKKKVIETKAIAAEAQDRLNEAMPALEAALQSLEVLSKNDINEVRAMQRPPAGVRLTMEAVCILKQVEPIKEPVPGQPGKKQDNFWDPGRQLLSDPGKFLESLRNYDKENIPEPVIQKLQKYIDNAEFDPIKIEKASKACKSICQWCRAMYTFYMINKEVLPKKEAKEMAEKELEVIREILAQKISELKKLEDGLRTLQVKYEDAVRKKNEYENKVEECNGRIIRAERLITGLGDEKIRWQENVAQLDDYLANVIGDVLVASGFVAYLGPFT
;
A
#
# COMPACT_ATOMS: atom_id res chain seq x y z
N ILE A 1 -66.24 -24.48 25.56
CA ILE A 1 -66.08 -25.59 24.57
C ILE A 1 -65.49 -26.88 25.16
N THR A 2 -64.26 -26.91 25.68
CA THR A 2 -63.62 -28.15 26.19
C THR A 2 -64.47 -28.91 27.22
N ARG A 3 -65.14 -28.17 28.12
CA ARG A 3 -66.09 -28.74 29.09
C ARG A 3 -67.26 -29.48 28.43
N ILE A 4 -67.76 -28.95 27.31
CA ILE A 4 -68.93 -29.50 26.60
C ILE A 4 -68.52 -30.79 25.89
N ILE A 5 -67.46 -30.76 25.09
CA ILE A 5 -67.03 -31.94 24.31
C ILE A 5 -66.56 -33.10 25.20
N ARG A 6 -66.08 -32.84 26.42
CA ARG A 6 -65.70 -33.91 27.37
C ARG A 6 -66.89 -34.64 27.99
N GLN A 7 -68.10 -34.10 27.90
CA GLN A 7 -69.29 -34.77 28.41
C GLN A 7 -69.76 -35.83 27.40
N PRO A 8 -70.23 -37.01 27.86
CA PRO A 8 -70.85 -37.97 26.95
C PRO A 8 -72.08 -37.34 26.32
N LEU A 9 -72.27 -37.51 25.00
CA LEU A 9 -73.32 -36.82 24.22
C LEU A 9 -73.17 -35.28 24.20
N GLY A 10 -71.99 -34.76 24.51
CA GLY A 10 -71.71 -33.33 24.59
C GLY A 10 -71.61 -32.68 23.22
N ASN A 11 -72.74 -32.16 22.71
CA ASN A 11 -72.78 -31.35 21.49
C ASN A 11 -72.85 -29.86 21.84
N ALA A 12 -72.32 -28.99 20.98
CA ALA A 12 -72.28 -27.55 21.21
C ALA A 12 -72.92 -26.77 20.06
N LEU A 13 -73.74 -25.78 20.39
CA LEU A 13 -74.24 -24.77 19.47
C LEU A 13 -73.59 -23.43 19.83
N LEU A 14 -72.58 -23.03 19.06
CA LEU A 14 -71.81 -21.80 19.28
C LEU A 14 -72.43 -20.65 18.49
N LEU A 15 -73.08 -19.73 19.20
CA LEU A 15 -73.74 -18.56 18.63
C LEU A 15 -72.85 -17.35 18.72
N GLY A 16 -72.65 -16.64 17.62
CA GLY A 16 -71.88 -15.39 17.62
C GLY A 16 -71.73 -14.80 16.23
N VAL A 17 -71.30 -13.54 16.16
CA VAL A 17 -70.97 -12.91 14.89
C VAL A 17 -69.79 -13.59 14.20
N GLY A 18 -69.64 -13.40 12.89
CA GLY A 18 -68.43 -13.81 12.17
C GLY A 18 -67.17 -13.22 12.82
N GLY A 19 -66.06 -13.96 12.82
CA GLY A 19 -64.80 -13.46 13.40
C GLY A 19 -64.70 -13.47 14.93
N SER A 20 -65.70 -14.00 15.65
CA SER A 20 -65.70 -14.17 17.12
C SER A 20 -64.75 -15.26 17.65
N GLY A 21 -64.06 -16.00 16.78
CA GLY A 21 -63.11 -17.05 17.17
C GLY A 21 -63.71 -18.43 17.47
N ARG A 22 -65.02 -18.64 17.27
CA ARG A 22 -65.72 -19.91 17.53
C ARG A 22 -65.05 -21.14 16.90
N GLN A 23 -64.71 -21.05 15.61
CA GLN A 23 -64.01 -22.13 14.90
C GLN A 23 -62.60 -22.36 15.46
N SER A 24 -61.84 -21.29 15.68
CA SER A 24 -60.46 -21.36 16.21
C SER A 24 -60.42 -21.97 17.61
N LEU A 25 -61.34 -21.57 18.48
CA LEU A 25 -61.44 -22.11 19.84
C LEU A 25 -61.94 -23.55 19.85
N THR A 26 -62.78 -23.96 18.90
CA THR A 26 -63.19 -25.36 18.74
C THR A 26 -62.00 -26.23 18.31
N LYS A 27 -61.18 -25.75 17.37
CA LYS A 27 -59.94 -26.42 16.95
C LYS A 27 -58.98 -26.60 18.13
N LEU A 28 -58.77 -25.53 18.90
CA LEU A 28 -57.94 -25.57 20.11
C LEU A 28 -58.51 -26.53 21.16
N ALA A 29 -59.82 -26.49 21.40
CA ALA A 29 -60.47 -27.37 22.37
C ALA A 29 -60.37 -28.86 21.98
N ALA A 30 -60.57 -29.18 20.70
CA ALA A 30 -60.41 -30.53 20.18
C ALA A 30 -58.96 -31.01 20.31
N PHE A 31 -57.99 -30.15 19.99
CA PHE A 31 -56.57 -30.46 20.14
C PHE A 31 -56.19 -30.74 21.60
N ILE A 32 -56.62 -29.89 22.55
CA ILE A 32 -56.36 -30.07 23.99
C ILE A 32 -57.00 -31.37 24.52
N ALA A 33 -58.15 -31.75 23.98
CA ALA A 33 -58.84 -32.98 24.36
C ALA A 33 -58.31 -34.24 23.64
N GLU A 34 -57.34 -34.09 22.73
CA GLU A 34 -56.84 -35.16 21.84
C GLU A 34 -57.95 -35.81 20.99
N TYR A 35 -58.98 -35.04 20.65
CA TYR A 35 -60.09 -35.50 19.83
C TYR A 35 -59.81 -35.23 18.36
N GLU A 36 -60.21 -36.16 17.49
CA GLU A 36 -60.01 -36.00 16.06
C GLU A 36 -60.99 -34.95 15.51
N LEU A 37 -60.47 -33.84 15.01
CA LEU A 37 -61.29 -32.78 14.43
C LEU A 37 -61.56 -33.08 12.94
N ARG A 38 -62.84 -33.12 12.58
CA ARG A 38 -63.30 -33.22 11.20
C ARG A 38 -64.17 -32.03 10.83
N SER A 39 -63.94 -31.48 9.64
CA SER A 39 -64.72 -30.38 9.07
C SER A 39 -64.87 -30.58 7.56
N ILE A 40 -66.00 -30.17 7.00
CA ILE A 40 -66.21 -30.29 5.54
C ILE A 40 -65.51 -29.18 4.76
N GLN A 41 -65.02 -29.50 3.58
CA GLN A 41 -64.46 -28.53 2.63
C GLN A 41 -65.39 -28.39 1.44
N LEU A 42 -66.06 -27.24 1.33
CA LEU A 42 -66.96 -27.00 0.21
C LEU A 42 -66.15 -26.74 -1.07
N SER A 43 -66.27 -27.63 -2.05
CA SER A 43 -65.90 -27.35 -3.45
C SER A 43 -67.10 -26.78 -4.22
N LYS A 44 -66.89 -26.27 -5.44
CA LYS A 44 -68.00 -25.83 -6.31
C LYS A 44 -68.98 -26.98 -6.62
N SER A 45 -68.48 -28.21 -6.77
CA SER A 45 -69.28 -29.40 -7.05
C SER A 45 -69.92 -30.05 -5.82
N TYR A 46 -69.50 -29.67 -4.60
CA TYR A 46 -69.98 -30.30 -3.36
C TYR A 46 -71.50 -30.18 -3.22
N GLY A 47 -72.18 -31.32 -3.26
CA GLY A 47 -73.63 -31.50 -3.15
C GLY A 47 -74.00 -32.55 -2.09
N LEU A 48 -75.20 -33.13 -2.23
CA LEU A 48 -75.77 -34.06 -1.25
C LEU A 48 -75.01 -35.40 -1.18
N ALA A 49 -74.44 -35.86 -2.29
CA ALA A 49 -73.71 -37.12 -2.34
C ALA A 49 -72.39 -37.04 -1.54
N GLU A 50 -71.58 -36.00 -1.76
CA GLU A 50 -70.35 -35.81 -0.97
C GLU A 50 -70.64 -35.57 0.50
N TRP A 51 -71.72 -34.84 0.83
CA TRP A 51 -72.17 -34.64 2.20
C TRP A 51 -72.48 -35.94 2.94
N LYS A 52 -73.29 -36.81 2.34
CA LYS A 52 -73.63 -38.10 2.93
C LYS A 52 -72.40 -38.99 3.08
N GLU A 53 -71.49 -38.95 2.11
CA GLU A 53 -70.23 -39.70 2.17
C GLU A 53 -69.31 -39.21 3.30
N ASP A 54 -69.19 -37.90 3.51
CA ASP A 54 -68.39 -37.33 4.61
C ASP A 54 -69.00 -37.61 5.97
N LEU A 55 -70.32 -37.43 6.14
CA LEU A 55 -71.03 -37.80 7.37
C LEU A 55 -70.85 -39.30 7.69
N LYS A 56 -71.01 -40.15 6.68
CA LYS A 56 -70.83 -41.60 6.81
C LYS A 56 -69.43 -41.93 7.31
N LYS A 57 -68.39 -41.32 6.73
CA LYS A 57 -67.00 -41.50 7.18
C LYS A 57 -66.82 -41.09 8.64
N PHE A 58 -67.41 -39.96 9.07
CA PHE A 58 -67.31 -39.50 10.45
C PHE A 58 -68.01 -40.46 11.41
N MET A 59 -69.20 -40.95 11.07
CA MET A 59 -69.95 -41.92 11.87
C MET A 59 -69.23 -43.28 11.96
N LEU A 60 -68.74 -43.82 10.83
CA LEU A 60 -67.98 -45.07 10.82
C LEU A 60 -66.71 -44.96 11.65
N HIS A 61 -66.02 -43.83 11.57
CA HIS A 61 -64.82 -43.59 12.38
C HIS A 61 -65.14 -43.57 13.88
N ALA A 62 -66.12 -42.76 14.29
CA ALA A 62 -66.53 -42.64 15.70
C ALA A 62 -67.11 -43.95 16.28
N GLY A 63 -67.85 -44.71 15.47
CA GLY A 63 -68.54 -45.93 15.89
C GLY A 63 -67.68 -47.18 15.85
N LEU A 64 -66.92 -47.43 14.77
CA LEU A 64 -66.11 -48.64 14.61
C LEU A 64 -64.81 -48.59 15.40
N ARG A 65 -64.07 -47.47 15.31
CA ARG A 65 -62.76 -47.31 15.97
C ARG A 65 -62.88 -46.88 17.43
N ASN A 66 -64.08 -46.48 17.85
CA ASN A 66 -64.35 -45.98 19.20
C ASN A 66 -63.45 -44.79 19.59
N THR A 67 -63.17 -43.91 18.62
CA THR A 67 -62.31 -42.73 18.79
C THR A 67 -63.16 -41.47 18.90
N PRO A 68 -62.95 -40.64 19.94
CA PRO A 68 -63.70 -39.40 20.11
C PRO A 68 -63.38 -38.43 18.98
N THR A 69 -64.41 -38.00 18.27
CA THR A 69 -64.34 -37.19 17.06
C THR A 69 -65.20 -35.95 17.22
N VAL A 70 -64.64 -34.78 16.93
CA VAL A 70 -65.37 -33.51 16.91
C VAL A 70 -65.71 -33.15 15.47
N PHE A 71 -67.01 -33.07 15.15
CA PHE A 71 -67.48 -32.56 13.89
C PHE A 71 -67.75 -31.05 13.99
N LEU A 72 -66.90 -30.24 13.35
CA LEU A 72 -67.06 -28.79 13.28
C LEU A 72 -67.81 -28.40 12.00
N PHE A 73 -68.99 -27.81 12.19
CA PHE A 73 -69.88 -27.38 11.11
C PHE A 73 -70.26 -25.90 11.26
N SER A 74 -70.06 -25.10 10.23
CA SER A 74 -70.37 -23.66 10.21
C SER A 74 -71.58 -23.34 9.35
N ASP A 75 -72.30 -22.28 9.69
CA ASP A 75 -73.36 -21.69 8.88
C ASP A 75 -72.98 -21.39 7.42
N THR A 76 -71.75 -20.92 7.17
CA THR A 76 -71.21 -20.70 5.82
C THR A 76 -71.09 -21.98 5.00
N GLN A 77 -71.12 -23.15 5.64
CA GLN A 77 -71.02 -24.45 4.99
C GLN A 77 -72.39 -25.05 4.60
N ILE A 78 -73.50 -24.39 4.97
CA ILE A 78 -74.86 -24.85 4.70
C ILE A 78 -75.26 -24.44 3.28
N LYS A 79 -75.15 -25.37 2.32
CA LYS A 79 -75.63 -25.20 0.94
C LYS A 79 -77.10 -25.58 0.75
N SER A 80 -77.58 -26.58 1.49
CA SER A 80 -78.95 -27.10 1.42
C SER A 80 -79.46 -27.33 2.84
N GLU A 81 -80.75 -27.06 3.08
CA GLU A 81 -81.39 -27.30 4.38
C GLU A 81 -81.41 -28.80 4.75
N SER A 82 -81.31 -29.70 3.77
CA SER A 82 -81.20 -31.15 4.00
C SER A 82 -79.97 -31.53 4.84
N PHE A 83 -78.90 -30.70 4.82
CA PHE A 83 -77.73 -30.94 5.67
C PHE A 83 -78.07 -30.80 7.16
N LEU A 84 -78.94 -29.84 7.50
CA LEU A 84 -79.40 -29.65 8.87
C LEU A 84 -80.41 -30.71 9.29
N GLU A 85 -81.19 -31.25 8.35
CA GLU A 85 -82.06 -32.40 8.60
C GLU A 85 -81.26 -33.64 9.00
N ASP A 86 -80.22 -33.98 8.23
CA ASP A 86 -79.32 -35.09 8.55
C ASP A 86 -78.63 -34.87 9.90
N LEU A 87 -78.16 -33.65 10.19
CA LEU A 87 -77.53 -33.30 11.46
C LEU A 87 -78.52 -33.39 12.63
N ASN A 88 -79.77 -32.97 12.44
CA ASN A 88 -80.84 -33.11 13.43
C ASN A 88 -81.13 -34.59 13.73
N ASN A 89 -81.05 -35.47 12.73
CA ASN A 89 -81.16 -36.91 12.93
C ASN A 89 -79.97 -37.47 13.73
N ILE A 90 -78.74 -37.07 13.41
CA ILE A 90 -77.53 -37.45 14.20
C ILE A 90 -77.65 -37.02 15.66
N LEU A 91 -78.11 -35.80 15.92
CA LEU A 91 -78.26 -35.29 17.28
C LEU A 91 -79.32 -36.05 18.10
N ASN A 92 -80.44 -36.43 17.46
CA ASN A 92 -81.54 -37.14 18.13
C ASN A 92 -81.27 -38.63 18.31
N SER A 93 -81.01 -39.35 17.22
CA SER A 93 -80.94 -40.81 17.18
C SER A 93 -79.51 -41.35 17.05
N GLY A 94 -78.55 -40.51 16.66
CA GLY A 94 -77.19 -40.96 16.33
C GLY A 94 -77.10 -41.66 14.98
N ASP A 95 -78.11 -41.51 14.12
CA ASP A 95 -78.20 -42.18 12.83
C ASP A 95 -78.86 -41.31 11.76
N VAL A 96 -78.53 -41.56 10.50
CA VAL A 96 -79.14 -40.92 9.32
C VAL A 96 -79.79 -41.99 8.45
N PRO A 97 -81.10 -41.89 8.14
CA PRO A 97 -81.79 -42.89 7.34
C PRO A 97 -81.14 -43.12 5.96
N ASN A 98 -81.00 -44.40 5.57
CA ASN A 98 -80.47 -44.82 4.27
C ASN A 98 -79.06 -44.28 3.94
N ILE A 99 -78.21 -44.09 4.95
CA ILE A 99 -76.82 -43.61 4.74
C ILE A 99 -75.85 -44.75 4.40
N TYR A 100 -76.07 -45.96 4.93
CA TYR A 100 -75.19 -47.12 4.73
C TYR A 100 -75.68 -48.03 3.61
N VAL A 101 -74.73 -48.56 2.84
CA VAL A 101 -74.97 -49.66 1.89
C VAL A 101 -74.88 -51.01 2.62
N LEU A 102 -75.41 -52.08 2.04
CA LEU A 102 -75.46 -53.42 2.65
C LEU A 102 -74.07 -53.91 3.13
N ASP A 103 -73.03 -53.73 2.32
CA ASP A 103 -71.66 -54.14 2.67
C ASP A 103 -71.12 -53.42 3.91
N GLU A 104 -71.46 -52.14 4.07
CA GLU A 104 -71.05 -51.31 5.22
C GLU A 104 -71.82 -51.70 6.48
N LEU A 105 -73.09 -52.08 6.35
CA LEU A 105 -73.87 -52.63 7.46
C LEU A 105 -73.29 -53.96 7.95
N GLU A 106 -72.83 -54.82 7.04
CA GLU A 106 -72.14 -56.07 7.41
C GLU A 106 -70.82 -55.80 8.14
N GLN A 107 -70.07 -54.78 7.72
CA GLN A 107 -68.86 -54.31 8.42
C GLN A 107 -69.19 -53.85 9.84
N ILE A 108 -70.25 -53.05 10.02
CA ILE A 108 -70.72 -52.59 11.33
C ILE A 108 -71.13 -53.78 12.20
N PHE A 109 -71.94 -54.70 11.68
CA PHE A 109 -72.39 -55.86 12.44
C PHE A 109 -71.23 -56.76 12.86
N THR A 110 -70.24 -56.96 11.99
CA THR A 110 -69.05 -57.76 12.30
C THR A 110 -68.23 -57.13 13.42
N ALA A 111 -68.04 -55.80 13.38
CA ALA A 111 -67.31 -55.08 14.41
C ALA A 111 -68.07 -55.05 15.76
N MET A 112 -69.41 -55.00 15.75
CA MET A 112 -70.22 -54.89 16.97
C MET A 112 -70.52 -56.22 17.68
N LYS A 113 -70.37 -57.36 16.99
CA LYS A 113 -70.58 -58.71 17.56
C LYS A 113 -69.84 -58.98 18.88
N PRO A 114 -68.52 -58.73 19.01
CA PRO A 114 -67.81 -58.97 20.27
C PRO A 114 -68.36 -58.10 21.40
N ILE A 115 -68.71 -56.85 21.10
CA ILE A 115 -69.13 -55.84 22.09
C ILE A 115 -70.52 -56.15 22.65
N VAL A 116 -71.44 -56.61 21.79
CA VAL A 116 -72.79 -57.02 22.20
C VAL A 116 -72.73 -58.31 23.02
N SER A 117 -71.83 -59.22 22.66
CA SER A 117 -71.61 -60.47 23.39
C SER A 117 -70.98 -60.22 24.78
N GLU A 118 -70.01 -59.30 24.88
CA GLU A 118 -69.45 -58.84 26.16
C GLU A 118 -70.48 -58.15 27.05
N ALA A 119 -71.43 -57.43 26.44
CA ALA A 119 -72.56 -56.81 27.15
C ALA A 119 -73.66 -57.80 27.57
N GLY A 120 -73.51 -59.11 27.29
CA GLY A 120 -74.47 -60.15 27.65
C GLY A 120 -75.77 -60.14 26.83
N LEU A 121 -75.80 -59.45 25.70
CA LEU A 121 -76.97 -59.33 24.83
C LEU A 121 -76.88 -60.32 23.66
N GLN A 122 -78.02 -60.80 23.17
CA GLN A 122 -78.04 -61.65 21.97
C GLN A 122 -77.63 -60.83 20.73
N PRO A 123 -76.75 -61.34 19.84
CA PRO A 123 -76.25 -60.64 18.66
C PRO A 123 -77.29 -60.62 17.51
N THR A 124 -78.47 -60.06 17.78
CA THR A 124 -79.48 -59.76 16.76
C THR A 124 -79.08 -58.52 15.97
N LYS A 125 -79.52 -58.39 14.71
CA LYS A 125 -79.24 -57.19 13.88
C LYS A 125 -79.62 -55.89 14.59
N THR A 126 -80.74 -55.88 15.31
CA THR A 126 -81.22 -54.74 16.11
C THR A 126 -80.27 -54.38 17.24
N ASN A 127 -79.80 -55.37 18.02
CA ASN A 127 -78.89 -55.12 19.15
C ASN A 127 -77.51 -54.66 18.69
N LEU A 128 -77.00 -55.24 17.58
CA LEU A 128 -75.73 -54.83 16.97
C LEU A 128 -75.79 -53.38 16.47
N TYR A 129 -76.87 -53.00 15.80
CA TYR A 129 -77.06 -51.63 15.33
C TYR A 129 -77.25 -50.65 16.49
N SER A 130 -77.99 -51.03 17.53
CA SER A 130 -78.17 -50.18 18.72
C SER A 130 -76.85 -49.96 19.48
N ALA A 131 -75.97 -50.96 19.54
CA ALA A 131 -74.64 -50.80 20.13
C ALA A 131 -73.76 -49.86 19.28
N TYR A 132 -73.85 -49.94 17.95
CA TYR A 132 -73.17 -49.01 17.06
C TYR A 132 -73.66 -47.57 17.24
N THR A 133 -74.97 -47.33 17.18
CA THR A 133 -75.53 -45.97 17.34
C THR A 133 -75.20 -45.39 18.72
N LYS A 134 -75.19 -46.22 19.79
CA LYS A 134 -74.74 -45.79 21.11
C LYS A 134 -73.28 -45.32 21.11
N ARG A 135 -72.37 -46.04 20.44
CA ARG A 135 -70.96 -45.64 20.30
C ARG A 135 -70.79 -44.39 19.46
N VAL A 136 -71.49 -44.29 18.34
CA VAL A 136 -71.50 -43.08 17.50
C VAL A 136 -71.91 -41.89 18.34
N ARG A 137 -73.00 -41.97 19.11
CA ARG A 137 -73.44 -40.87 19.97
C ARG A 137 -72.45 -40.52 21.08
N GLN A 138 -71.79 -41.52 21.67
CA GLN A 138 -70.81 -41.29 22.74
C GLN A 138 -69.54 -40.58 22.25
N ASN A 139 -69.10 -40.88 21.02
CA ASN A 139 -67.82 -40.42 20.50
C ASN A 139 -67.93 -39.29 19.48
N LEU A 140 -69.06 -39.12 18.80
CA LEU A 140 -69.27 -38.07 17.80
C LEU A 140 -69.85 -36.82 18.47
N HIS A 141 -68.99 -35.83 18.71
CA HIS A 141 -69.36 -34.54 19.27
C HIS A 141 -69.59 -33.54 18.15
N THR A 142 -70.84 -33.10 17.99
CA THR A 142 -71.21 -32.13 16.95
C THR A 142 -71.10 -30.71 17.50
N VAL A 143 -70.26 -29.89 16.87
CA VAL A 143 -70.08 -28.47 17.19
C VAL A 143 -70.55 -27.62 16.03
N VAL A 144 -71.70 -26.98 16.21
CA VAL A 144 -72.35 -26.16 15.19
C VAL A 144 -72.09 -24.69 15.48
N CYS A 145 -71.49 -23.97 14.54
CA CYS A 145 -71.26 -22.53 14.62
C CYS A 145 -72.29 -21.79 13.75
N MET A 146 -73.21 -21.04 14.36
CA MET A 146 -74.22 -20.25 13.63
C MET A 146 -74.22 -18.79 14.03
N SER A 147 -74.34 -17.89 13.05
CA SER A 147 -74.62 -16.49 13.32
C SER A 147 -76.07 -16.32 13.80
N PRO A 148 -76.32 -15.65 14.95
CA PRO A 148 -77.67 -15.40 15.43
C PRO A 148 -78.41 -14.32 14.61
N MET A 149 -77.76 -13.80 13.56
CA MET A 149 -78.26 -12.70 12.75
C MET A 149 -79.12 -13.19 11.60
N GLY A 150 -80.23 -12.48 11.36
CA GLY A 150 -81.16 -12.77 10.28
C GLY A 150 -82.32 -13.70 10.66
N GLU A 151 -83.37 -13.70 9.85
CA GLU A 151 -84.56 -14.52 10.08
C GLU A 151 -84.33 -16.00 9.80
N VAL A 152 -83.41 -16.32 8.88
CA VAL A 152 -83.04 -17.68 8.49
C VAL A 152 -82.56 -18.50 9.68
N PHE A 153 -81.77 -17.90 10.59
CA PHE A 153 -81.33 -18.56 11.81
C PHE A 153 -82.51 -18.99 12.70
N ARG A 154 -83.47 -18.09 12.93
CA ARG A 154 -84.68 -18.39 13.73
C ARG A 154 -85.58 -19.42 13.05
N ALA A 155 -85.66 -19.39 11.72
CA ALA A 155 -86.39 -20.40 10.96
C ALA A 155 -85.75 -21.80 11.13
N ARG A 156 -84.43 -21.90 10.99
CA ARG A 156 -83.67 -23.15 11.18
C ARG A 156 -83.81 -23.74 12.58
N LEU A 157 -83.73 -22.92 13.64
CA LEU A 157 -83.93 -23.42 15.00
C LEU A 157 -85.36 -23.94 15.25
N ARG A 158 -86.38 -23.36 14.58
CA ARG A 158 -87.77 -23.86 14.67
C ARG A 158 -87.97 -25.15 13.86
N GLN A 159 -87.32 -25.26 12.71
CA GLN A 159 -87.40 -26.44 11.84
C GLN A 159 -86.62 -27.64 12.42
N PHE A 160 -85.49 -27.38 13.09
CA PHE A 160 -84.56 -28.40 13.60
C PHE A 160 -84.37 -28.29 15.12
N PRO A 161 -85.35 -28.75 15.93
CA PRO A 161 -85.34 -28.56 17.38
C PRO A 161 -84.21 -29.32 18.10
N ALA A 162 -83.60 -30.35 17.50
CA ALA A 162 -82.47 -31.05 18.11
C ALA A 162 -81.24 -30.16 18.30
N LEU A 163 -81.08 -29.13 17.46
CA LEU A 163 -80.02 -28.14 17.62
C LEU A 163 -80.09 -27.40 18.97
N VAL A 164 -81.30 -27.26 19.53
CA VAL A 164 -81.52 -26.60 20.83
C VAL A 164 -81.59 -27.64 21.94
N ASN A 165 -82.29 -28.75 21.72
CA ASN A 165 -82.56 -29.74 22.75
C ASN A 165 -81.36 -30.64 23.07
N CYS A 166 -80.49 -30.91 22.09
CA CYS A 166 -79.38 -31.86 22.20
C CYS A 166 -78.00 -31.18 22.23
N CYS A 167 -77.92 -29.86 22.09
CA CYS A 167 -76.68 -29.10 22.15
C CYS A 167 -76.69 -28.13 23.34
N THR A 168 -75.53 -27.96 23.97
CA THR A 168 -75.30 -26.84 24.89
C THR A 168 -75.09 -25.57 24.09
N ILE A 169 -75.88 -24.54 24.36
CA ILE A 169 -75.77 -23.23 23.71
C ILE A 169 -74.68 -22.41 24.41
N ASP A 170 -73.72 -21.91 23.64
CA ASP A 170 -72.65 -21.03 24.11
C ASP A 170 -72.65 -19.75 23.27
N TRP A 171 -72.76 -18.59 23.93
CA TRP A 171 -72.91 -17.29 23.27
C TRP A 171 -71.62 -16.50 23.30
N PHE A 172 -71.12 -16.16 22.11
CA PHE A 172 -69.93 -15.36 21.88
C PHE A 172 -70.34 -13.90 21.74
N SER A 173 -70.26 -13.19 22.86
CA SER A 173 -70.49 -11.74 22.93
C SER A 173 -69.34 -10.96 22.29
N GLU A 174 -69.62 -9.69 21.99
CA GLU A 174 -68.60 -8.70 21.65
C GLU A 174 -67.56 -8.57 22.78
N TRP A 175 -66.32 -8.24 22.42
CA TRP A 175 -65.24 -8.11 23.40
C TRP A 175 -65.45 -6.89 24.29
N PRO A 176 -65.40 -7.05 25.64
CA PRO A 176 -65.47 -5.93 26.56
C PRO A 176 -64.20 -5.07 26.51
N LYS A 177 -64.27 -3.89 27.15
CA LYS A 177 -63.15 -2.94 27.32
C LYS A 177 -61.86 -3.65 27.74
N ASP A 178 -61.93 -4.45 28.80
CA ASP A 178 -60.78 -5.12 29.41
C ASP A 178 -60.13 -6.16 28.46
N ALA A 179 -60.95 -6.83 27.63
CA ALA A 179 -60.45 -7.80 26.67
C ALA A 179 -59.70 -7.12 25.51
N LEU A 180 -60.19 -5.97 25.04
CA LEU A 180 -59.51 -5.17 24.02
C LEU A 180 -58.16 -4.66 24.54
N GLU A 181 -58.14 -4.14 25.78
CA GLU A 181 -56.91 -3.66 26.43
C GLU A 181 -55.88 -4.79 26.56
N SER A 182 -56.26 -5.93 27.12
CA SER A 182 -55.36 -7.07 27.32
C SER A 182 -54.79 -7.61 25.99
N VAL A 183 -55.60 -7.67 24.93
CA VAL A 183 -55.14 -8.10 23.61
C VAL A 183 -54.18 -7.10 23.00
N ALA A 184 -54.48 -5.79 23.06
CA ALA A 184 -53.58 -4.77 22.54
C ALA A 184 -52.27 -4.71 23.34
N GLU A 185 -52.31 -4.82 24.66
CA GLU A 185 -51.13 -4.84 25.51
C GLU A 185 -50.23 -6.03 25.17
N THR A 186 -50.80 -7.23 25.09
CA THR A 186 -50.06 -8.44 24.72
C THR A 186 -49.48 -8.32 23.31
N TYR A 187 -50.21 -7.72 22.36
CA TYR A 187 -49.75 -7.57 20.99
C TYR A 187 -48.63 -6.54 20.85
N LEU A 188 -48.77 -5.38 21.49
CA LEU A 188 -47.81 -4.28 21.45
C LEU A 188 -46.52 -4.61 22.22
N ASN A 189 -46.61 -5.31 23.36
CA ASN A 189 -45.43 -5.74 24.11
C ASN A 189 -44.62 -6.81 23.36
N ASN A 190 -45.27 -7.64 22.55
CA ASN A 190 -44.60 -8.62 21.70
C ASN A 190 -44.01 -8.02 20.41
N MET A 191 -44.13 -6.70 20.21
CA MET A 191 -43.66 -6.03 19.00
C MET A 191 -42.22 -5.51 19.19
N PRO A 192 -41.20 -6.18 18.64
CA PRO A 192 -39.80 -5.82 18.87
C PRO A 192 -39.39 -4.47 18.26
N THR A 193 -40.18 -3.95 17.34
CA THR A 193 -39.92 -2.66 16.67
C THR A 193 -40.37 -1.46 17.51
N LEU A 194 -41.19 -1.68 18.53
CA LEU A 194 -41.76 -0.63 19.37
C LEU A 194 -40.80 -0.29 20.53
N ASP A 195 -39.81 0.57 20.26
CA ASP A 195 -38.90 1.12 21.29
C ASP A 195 -39.59 2.26 22.06
N ALA A 196 -40.72 1.98 22.71
CA ALA A 196 -41.52 2.96 23.42
C ALA A 196 -41.51 2.70 24.94
N SER A 197 -41.62 3.76 25.73
CA SER A 197 -41.81 3.66 27.18
C SER A 197 -43.18 3.05 27.52
N ASP A 198 -43.27 2.37 28.66
CA ASP A 198 -44.52 1.74 29.14
C ASP A 198 -45.71 2.71 29.18
N GLU A 199 -45.47 4.00 29.48
CA GLU A 199 -46.49 5.05 29.45
C GLU A 199 -47.09 5.26 28.05
N ILE A 200 -46.24 5.26 27.01
CA ILE A 200 -46.69 5.42 25.62
C ILE A 200 -47.44 4.17 25.19
N VAL A 201 -46.95 2.99 25.54
CA VAL A 201 -47.64 1.72 25.26
C VAL A 201 -49.04 1.72 25.89
N GLY A 202 -49.16 2.13 27.16
CA GLY A 202 -50.45 2.26 27.84
C GLY A 202 -51.39 3.28 27.15
N GLY A 203 -50.83 4.38 26.62
CA GLY A 203 -51.58 5.34 25.80
C GLY A 203 -52.08 4.74 24.48
N LEU A 204 -51.25 3.96 23.79
CA LEU A 204 -51.61 3.28 22.54
C LEU A 204 -52.70 2.23 22.75
N VAL A 205 -52.59 1.44 23.83
CA VAL A 205 -53.60 0.43 24.19
C VAL A 205 -54.98 1.07 24.35
N LYS A 206 -55.06 2.16 25.12
CA LYS A 206 -56.30 2.93 25.30
C LYS A 206 -56.82 3.49 23.97
N LEU A 207 -55.94 4.04 23.13
CA LEU A 207 -56.34 4.58 21.84
C LEU A 207 -56.89 3.50 20.89
N CYS A 208 -56.23 2.34 20.81
CA CYS A 208 -56.73 1.20 20.03
C CYS A 208 -58.15 0.78 20.48
N GLN A 209 -58.36 0.67 21.80
CA GLN A 209 -59.66 0.34 22.38
C GLN A 209 -60.71 1.39 22.01
N GLU A 210 -60.43 2.67 22.23
CA GLU A 210 -61.36 3.77 21.94
C GLU A 210 -61.71 3.85 20.45
N ILE A 211 -60.74 3.64 19.55
CA ILE A 211 -61.01 3.55 18.10
C ILE A 211 -62.02 2.44 17.81
N HIS A 212 -61.80 1.23 18.32
CA HIS A 212 -62.69 0.09 18.05
C HIS A 212 -64.11 0.33 18.57
N GLN A 213 -64.24 0.88 19.78
CA GLN A 213 -65.54 1.16 20.40
C GLN A 213 -66.28 2.28 19.70
N THR A 214 -65.57 3.33 19.31
CA THR A 214 -66.15 4.44 18.55
C THR A 214 -66.68 3.93 17.22
N VAL A 215 -65.94 3.06 16.52
CA VAL A 215 -66.42 2.48 15.26
C VAL A 215 -67.66 1.61 15.49
N ALA A 216 -67.71 0.80 16.55
CA ALA A 216 -68.91 0.03 16.89
C ALA A 216 -70.14 0.90 17.17
N LEU A 217 -69.98 2.04 17.83
CA LEU A 217 -71.03 3.03 18.05
C LEU A 217 -71.46 3.70 16.73
N MET A 218 -70.49 4.13 15.92
CA MET A 218 -70.76 4.77 14.64
C MET A 218 -71.43 3.82 13.64
N THR A 219 -71.11 2.52 13.69
CA THR A 219 -71.80 1.49 12.89
C THR A 219 -73.29 1.38 13.24
N LYS A 220 -73.66 1.52 14.52
CA LYS A 220 -75.08 1.56 14.92
C LYS A 220 -75.78 2.78 14.34
N LYS A 221 -75.15 3.95 14.48
CA LYS A 221 -75.66 5.21 13.90
C LYS A 221 -75.79 5.13 12.37
N TYR A 222 -74.79 4.57 11.70
CA TYR A 222 -74.78 4.37 10.24
C TYR A 222 -75.95 3.50 9.77
N ARG A 223 -76.27 2.46 10.55
CA ARG A 223 -77.44 1.62 10.30
C ARG A 223 -78.74 2.40 10.52
N ASP A 224 -78.85 3.17 11.59
CA ASP A 224 -80.08 3.89 11.93
C ASP A 224 -80.39 4.99 10.90
N GLU A 225 -79.36 5.68 10.40
CA GLU A 225 -79.50 6.78 9.44
C GLU A 225 -79.65 6.32 7.99
N LEU A 226 -78.85 5.34 7.56
CA LEU A 226 -78.76 4.94 6.14
C LEU A 226 -79.31 3.54 5.87
N SER A 227 -79.79 2.83 6.89
CA SER A 227 -80.26 1.44 6.80
C SER A 227 -79.23 0.48 6.17
N ARG A 228 -77.94 0.83 6.26
CA ARG A 228 -76.82 0.03 5.76
C ARG A 228 -76.11 -0.65 6.92
N HIS A 229 -75.88 -1.96 6.78
CA HIS A 229 -75.25 -2.76 7.82
C HIS A 229 -73.75 -2.81 7.62
N ASN A 230 -73.00 -2.39 8.64
CA ASN A 230 -71.58 -2.69 8.79
C ASN A 230 -71.41 -3.61 10.02
N TYR A 231 -70.38 -4.46 10.01
CA TYR A 231 -70.12 -5.40 11.10
C TYR A 231 -68.72 -5.17 11.66
N VAL A 232 -68.67 -4.82 12.94
CA VAL A 232 -67.42 -4.67 13.68
C VAL A 232 -67.16 -5.97 14.43
N THR A 233 -66.01 -6.58 14.17
CA THR A 233 -65.67 -7.91 14.69
C THR A 233 -64.30 -7.89 15.37
N PRO A 234 -64.00 -8.82 16.29
CA PRO A 234 -62.67 -8.96 16.86
C PRO A 234 -61.58 -9.17 15.80
N THR A 235 -61.91 -9.82 14.68
CA THR A 235 -60.99 -9.92 13.53
C THR A 235 -60.63 -8.57 12.93
N SER A 236 -61.57 -7.61 12.89
CA SER A 236 -61.28 -6.24 12.45
C SER A 236 -60.38 -5.49 13.45
N TYR A 237 -60.42 -5.85 14.74
CA TYR A 237 -59.50 -5.32 15.75
C TYR A 237 -58.09 -5.89 15.61
N LEU A 238 -57.98 -7.20 15.39
CA LEU A 238 -56.69 -7.83 15.12
C LEU A 238 -56.07 -7.29 13.81
N GLU A 239 -56.90 -6.98 12.82
CA GLU A 239 -56.42 -6.38 11.56
C GLU A 239 -55.92 -4.94 11.77
N LEU A 240 -56.56 -4.12 12.63
CA LEU A 240 -56.01 -2.82 13.05
C LEU A 240 -54.59 -2.98 13.61
N LEU A 241 -54.40 -3.89 14.56
CA LEU A 241 -53.11 -4.13 15.20
C LEU A 241 -52.06 -4.64 14.19
N ASN A 242 -52.46 -5.51 13.28
CA ASN A 242 -51.61 -6.03 12.20
C ASN A 242 -51.20 -4.95 11.21
N ILE A 243 -52.14 -4.10 10.78
CA ILE A 243 -51.88 -2.96 9.89
C ILE A 243 -50.92 -1.99 10.58
N PHE A 244 -51.18 -1.64 11.84
CA PHE A 244 -50.30 -0.80 12.64
C PHE A 244 -48.88 -1.36 12.67
N SER A 245 -48.72 -2.65 13.03
CA SER A 245 -47.40 -3.29 13.09
C SER A 245 -46.64 -3.21 11.77
N LYS A 246 -47.32 -3.52 10.65
CA LYS A 246 -46.74 -3.48 9.30
C LYS A 246 -46.38 -2.08 8.83
N ILE A 247 -47.27 -1.10 9.02
CA ILE A 247 -47.05 0.27 8.56
C ILE A 247 -45.98 0.93 9.43
N PHE A 248 -46.01 0.72 10.74
CA PHE A 248 -45.07 1.31 11.68
C PHE A 248 -43.64 0.84 11.39
N GLY A 249 -43.42 -0.48 11.24
CA GLY A 249 -42.11 -1.01 10.90
C GLY A 249 -41.55 -0.38 9.62
N LYS A 250 -42.35 -0.35 8.55
CA LYS A 250 -41.95 0.26 7.27
C LYS A 250 -41.63 1.74 7.39
N LYS A 251 -42.47 2.52 8.08
CA LYS A 251 -42.31 3.97 8.21
C LYS A 251 -41.15 4.34 9.12
N LYS A 252 -40.95 3.61 10.21
CA LYS A 252 -39.78 3.78 11.09
C LYS A 252 -38.49 3.52 10.30
N ASP A 253 -38.41 2.43 9.55
CA ASP A 253 -37.22 2.09 8.76
C ASP A 253 -36.94 3.14 7.67
N GLU A 254 -37.98 3.61 6.98
CA GLU A 254 -37.88 4.67 5.97
C GLU A 254 -37.33 5.97 6.56
N LEU A 255 -37.88 6.41 7.69
CA LEU A 255 -37.44 7.63 8.38
C LEU A 255 -36.03 7.52 8.95
N VAL A 256 -35.70 6.39 9.59
CA VAL A 256 -34.35 6.12 10.12
C VAL A 256 -33.32 6.11 8.99
N LEU A 257 -33.63 5.46 7.86
CA LEU A 257 -32.74 5.43 6.70
C LEU A 257 -32.56 6.82 6.08
N ALA A 258 -33.65 7.58 5.92
CA ALA A 258 -33.61 8.95 5.43
C ALA A 258 -32.75 9.84 6.33
N LYS A 259 -32.95 9.75 7.65
CA LYS A 259 -32.15 10.47 8.65
C LYS A 259 -30.68 10.08 8.57
N LYS A 260 -30.37 8.78 8.53
CA LYS A 260 -29.00 8.29 8.43
C LYS A 260 -28.29 8.81 7.18
N ARG A 261 -28.98 8.82 6.03
CA ARG A 261 -28.42 9.32 4.76
C ARG A 261 -28.09 10.81 4.85
N THR A 262 -29.04 11.64 5.29
CA THR A 262 -28.85 13.08 5.41
C THR A 262 -27.79 13.42 6.46
N LYS A 263 -27.81 12.73 7.60
CA LYS A 263 -26.80 12.88 8.66
C LYS A 263 -25.40 12.50 8.18
N THR A 264 -25.26 11.41 7.43
CA THR A 264 -23.96 11.01 6.87
C THR A 264 -23.39 12.08 5.94
N GLY A 265 -24.23 12.68 5.09
CA GLY A 265 -23.81 13.80 4.22
C GLY A 265 -23.38 15.02 5.04
N LEU A 266 -24.17 15.39 6.04
CA LEU A 266 -23.88 16.50 6.94
C LEU A 266 -22.58 16.29 7.73
N ASP A 267 -22.38 15.11 8.29
CA ASP A 267 -21.17 14.75 9.05
C ASP A 267 -19.91 14.87 8.16
N LYS A 268 -20.00 14.51 6.88
CA LYS A 268 -18.89 14.66 5.92
C LYS A 268 -18.59 16.13 5.61
N LEU A 269 -19.60 16.98 5.48
CA LEU A 269 -19.40 18.42 5.31
C LEU A 269 -18.74 19.05 6.54
N LEU A 270 -19.24 18.73 7.74
CA LEU A 270 -18.66 19.22 9.00
C LEU A 270 -17.22 18.74 9.20
N ALA A 271 -16.91 17.49 8.83
CA ALA A 271 -15.55 16.96 8.86
C ALA A 271 -14.63 17.72 7.88
N THR A 272 -15.11 18.00 6.66
CA THR A 272 -14.34 18.73 5.65
C THR A 272 -14.06 20.17 6.10
N GLU A 273 -15.04 20.84 6.72
CA GLU A 273 -14.85 22.18 7.30
C GLU A 273 -13.79 22.19 8.42
N LYS A 274 -13.79 21.16 9.26
CA LYS A 274 -12.76 20.96 10.28
C LYS A 274 -11.38 20.73 9.66
N ASP A 275 -11.29 19.95 8.59
CA ASP A 275 -10.01 19.66 7.94
C ASP A 275 -9.49 20.87 7.15
N VAL A 276 -10.35 21.67 6.52
CA VAL A 276 -9.96 22.97 5.91
C VAL A 276 -9.42 23.92 6.98
N SER A 277 -10.03 23.94 8.16
CA SER A 277 -9.55 24.76 9.28
C SER A 277 -8.14 24.34 9.72
N LYS A 278 -7.85 23.03 9.77
CA LYS A 278 -6.49 22.54 10.06
C LYS A 278 -5.50 22.88 8.95
N LEU A 279 -5.86 22.68 7.69
CA LEU A 279 -5.00 23.02 6.55
C LEU A 279 -4.65 24.51 6.53
N ARG A 280 -5.58 25.39 6.92
CA ARG A 280 -5.31 26.83 7.09
C ARG A 280 -4.28 27.12 8.17
N ILE A 281 -4.32 26.38 9.28
CA ILE A 281 -3.30 26.50 10.35
C ILE A 281 -1.94 26.05 9.83
N GLU A 282 -1.88 24.86 9.21
CA GLU A 282 -0.64 24.32 8.62
C GLU A 282 -0.04 25.26 7.55
N LEU A 283 -0.89 25.85 6.70
CA LEU A 283 -0.45 26.82 5.70
C LEU A 283 0.19 28.06 6.36
N ASN A 284 -0.44 28.61 7.40
CA ASN A 284 0.07 29.77 8.12
C ASN A 284 1.41 29.48 8.83
N GLU A 285 1.64 28.25 9.27
CA GLU A 285 2.92 27.82 9.84
C GLU A 285 4.01 27.63 8.78
N MET A 286 3.64 27.19 7.57
CA MET A 286 4.59 26.88 6.49
C MET A 286 5.04 28.11 5.71
N LEU A 287 4.20 29.14 5.57
CA LEU A 287 4.54 30.39 4.89
C LEU A 287 5.83 31.07 5.42
N PRO A 288 6.04 31.27 6.73
CA PRO A 288 7.28 31.87 7.22
C PRO A 288 8.50 30.96 7.04
N LEU A 289 8.34 29.63 7.10
CA LEU A 289 9.43 28.69 6.84
C LEU A 289 9.90 28.74 5.39
N LEU A 290 8.95 28.90 4.45
CA LEU A 290 9.26 29.09 3.04
C LEU A 290 10.03 30.40 2.83
N ASP A 291 9.58 31.51 3.43
CA ASP A 291 10.25 32.81 3.31
C ASP A 291 11.69 32.76 3.87
N GLN A 292 11.89 32.09 5.01
CA GLN A 292 13.23 31.82 5.55
C GLN A 292 14.09 31.01 4.57
N ALA A 293 13.56 29.92 4.01
CA ALA A 293 14.30 29.08 3.06
C ALA A 293 14.65 29.83 1.75
N VAL A 294 13.77 30.72 1.27
CA VAL A 294 14.02 31.58 0.11
C VAL A 294 15.18 32.53 0.40
N ASN A 295 15.17 33.18 1.56
CA ASN A 295 16.23 34.10 1.97
C ASN A 295 17.58 33.37 2.15
N GLU A 296 17.61 32.22 2.81
CA GLU A 296 18.82 31.39 2.95
C GLU A 296 19.40 30.95 1.60
N THR A 297 18.53 30.60 0.65
CA THR A 297 18.94 30.20 -0.72
C THR A 297 19.56 31.37 -1.48
N ASN A 298 18.97 32.57 -1.38
CA ASN A 298 19.50 33.77 -2.03
C ASN A 298 20.85 34.20 -1.44
N ASP A 299 20.99 34.15 -0.11
CA ASP A 299 22.23 34.51 0.59
C ASP A 299 23.37 33.54 0.26
N THR A 300 23.07 32.24 0.18
CA THR A 300 24.08 31.22 -0.19
C THR A 300 24.44 31.29 -1.66
N MET A 301 23.50 31.61 -2.56
CA MET A 301 23.79 31.87 -3.97
C MET A 301 24.75 33.04 -4.15
N ALA A 302 24.53 34.15 -3.45
CA ALA A 302 25.40 35.32 -3.50
C ALA A 302 26.83 34.98 -3.05
N LYS A 303 26.99 34.25 -1.94
CA LYS A 303 28.30 33.80 -1.44
C LYS A 303 29.00 32.87 -2.42
N ILE A 304 28.29 31.93 -3.05
CA ILE A 304 28.88 31.05 -4.07
C ILE A 304 29.36 31.86 -5.27
N ALA A 305 28.60 32.86 -5.72
CA ALA A 305 29.00 33.70 -6.85
C ALA A 305 30.32 34.46 -6.55
N ASP A 306 30.42 35.06 -5.37
CA ASP A 306 31.62 35.78 -4.92
C ASP A 306 32.83 34.84 -4.74
N ASP A 307 32.64 33.69 -4.09
CA ASP A 307 33.69 32.69 -3.86
C ASP A 307 34.14 32.02 -5.18
N THR A 308 33.24 31.85 -6.16
CA THR A 308 33.58 31.32 -7.50
C THR A 308 34.42 32.32 -8.27
N ALA A 309 34.06 33.60 -8.27
CA ALA A 309 34.84 34.63 -8.95
C ALA A 309 36.26 34.75 -8.36
N SER A 310 36.41 34.69 -7.03
CA SER A 310 37.73 34.74 -6.37
C SER A 310 38.56 33.47 -6.64
N THR A 311 37.94 32.28 -6.63
CA THR A 311 38.60 31.01 -6.92
C THR A 311 39.08 30.94 -8.38
N GLU A 312 38.29 31.44 -9.35
CA GLU A 312 38.72 31.51 -10.75
C GLU A 312 39.94 32.41 -10.97
N VAL A 313 40.01 33.54 -10.26
CA VAL A 313 41.18 34.44 -10.33
C VAL A 313 42.44 33.73 -9.82
N ILE A 314 42.34 33.00 -8.70
CA ILE A 314 43.46 32.24 -8.13
C ILE A 314 43.85 31.06 -9.05
N LYS A 315 42.86 30.37 -9.63
CA LYS A 315 43.07 29.28 -10.59
C LYS A 315 43.81 29.71 -11.84
N ARG A 316 43.47 30.87 -12.42
CA ARG A 316 44.22 31.43 -13.56
C ARG A 316 45.67 31.73 -13.19
N LYS A 317 45.93 32.28 -12.01
CA LYS A 317 47.30 32.55 -11.53
C LYS A 317 48.11 31.25 -11.37
N VAL A 318 47.52 30.23 -10.74
CA VAL A 318 48.17 28.91 -10.60
C VAL A 318 48.47 28.29 -11.96
N GLN A 319 47.54 28.33 -12.92
CA GLN A 319 47.78 27.81 -14.28
C GLN A 319 48.93 28.52 -14.99
N THR A 320 49.01 29.86 -14.89
CA THR A 320 50.14 30.60 -15.48
C THR A 320 51.48 30.26 -14.83
N GLU A 321 51.50 30.02 -13.52
CA GLU A 321 52.72 29.63 -12.80
C GLU A 321 53.11 28.17 -13.08
N GLU A 322 52.15 27.26 -13.23
CA GLU A 322 52.39 25.88 -13.67
C GLU A 322 53.03 25.83 -15.06
N GLU A 323 52.57 26.65 -16.00
CA GLU A 323 53.18 26.75 -17.34
C GLU A 323 54.61 27.29 -17.29
N GLN A 324 54.87 28.28 -16.43
CA GLN A 324 56.22 28.80 -16.22
C GLN A 324 57.15 27.73 -15.62
N VAL A 325 56.66 26.96 -14.64
CA VAL A 325 57.42 25.83 -14.06
C VAL A 325 57.68 24.76 -15.12
N LYS A 326 56.70 24.40 -15.95
CA LYS A 326 56.89 23.44 -17.05
C LYS A 326 57.96 23.90 -18.04
N LYS A 327 57.97 25.18 -18.42
CA LYS A 327 59.00 25.75 -19.31
C LYS A 327 60.39 25.67 -18.69
N LYS A 328 60.53 26.11 -17.44
CA LYS A 328 61.81 26.04 -16.70
C LYS A 328 62.29 24.60 -16.55
N VAL A 329 61.40 23.64 -16.26
CA VAL A 329 61.75 22.20 -16.20
C VAL A 329 62.31 21.68 -17.52
N ILE A 330 61.75 22.11 -18.66
CA ILE A 330 62.24 21.71 -19.99
C ILE A 330 63.63 22.32 -20.25
N GLU A 331 63.83 23.59 -19.91
CA GLU A 331 65.11 24.29 -20.06
C GLU A 331 66.21 23.64 -19.19
N THR A 332 65.95 23.33 -17.92
CA THR A 332 66.93 22.68 -17.04
C THR A 332 67.30 21.28 -17.54
N LYS A 333 66.33 20.52 -18.10
CA LYS A 333 66.58 19.21 -18.70
C LYS A 333 67.39 19.30 -20.00
N ALA A 334 67.15 20.31 -20.83
CA ALA A 334 67.90 20.56 -22.06
C ALA A 334 69.37 20.90 -21.75
N ILE A 335 69.62 21.78 -20.77
CA ILE A 335 70.97 22.12 -20.31
C ILE A 335 71.69 20.88 -19.76
N ALA A 336 70.98 20.02 -19.02
CA ALA A 336 71.53 18.76 -18.51
C ALA A 336 71.88 17.75 -19.62
N ALA A 337 71.03 17.63 -20.65
CA ALA A 337 71.26 16.75 -21.78
C ALA A 337 72.47 17.21 -22.62
N GLU A 338 72.53 18.50 -22.94
CA GLU A 338 73.65 19.07 -23.72
C GLU A 338 75.01 18.94 -23.02
N ALA A 339 75.04 19.08 -21.68
CA ALA A 339 76.27 18.91 -20.92
C ALA A 339 76.75 17.44 -20.93
N GLN A 340 75.82 16.49 -20.93
CA GLN A 340 76.13 15.05 -20.96
C GLN A 340 76.56 14.58 -22.36
N ASP A 341 75.88 15.05 -23.41
CA ASP A 341 76.18 14.69 -24.79
C ASP A 341 77.60 15.15 -25.19
N ARG A 342 77.99 16.37 -24.84
CA ARG A 342 79.34 16.90 -25.11
C ARG A 342 80.43 16.13 -24.35
N LEU A 343 80.16 15.70 -23.13
CA LEU A 343 81.12 14.92 -22.35
C LEU A 343 81.30 13.51 -22.96
N ASN A 344 80.24 12.94 -23.54
CA ASN A 344 80.29 11.66 -24.24
C ASN A 344 81.10 11.69 -25.56
N GLU A 345 81.35 12.86 -26.16
CA GLU A 345 82.20 12.99 -27.38
C GLU A 345 83.69 12.73 -27.10
N ALA A 346 84.19 13.14 -25.92
CA ALA A 346 85.61 13.05 -25.56
C ALA A 346 85.99 11.70 -24.93
N MET A 347 85.06 11.08 -24.22
CA MET A 347 85.30 9.88 -23.41
C MET A 347 85.81 8.67 -24.21
N PRO A 348 85.26 8.34 -25.40
CA PRO A 348 85.72 7.20 -26.18
C PRO A 348 87.16 7.37 -26.68
N ALA A 349 87.54 8.58 -27.07
CA ALA A 349 88.89 8.88 -27.55
C ALA A 349 89.93 8.78 -26.42
N LEU A 350 89.55 9.22 -25.21
CA LEU A 350 90.36 9.10 -24.01
C LEU A 350 90.53 7.65 -23.55
N GLU A 351 89.43 6.90 -23.49
CA GLU A 351 89.45 5.48 -23.11
C GLU A 351 90.25 4.63 -24.09
N ALA A 352 90.06 4.85 -25.40
CA ALA A 352 90.85 4.16 -26.44
C ALA A 352 92.36 4.46 -26.32
N ALA A 353 92.73 5.68 -25.93
CA ALA A 353 94.13 6.03 -25.75
C ALA A 353 94.73 5.42 -24.47
N LEU A 354 93.98 5.37 -23.37
CA LEU A 354 94.42 4.71 -22.13
C LEU A 354 94.55 3.19 -22.32
N GLN A 355 93.61 2.54 -23.01
CA GLN A 355 93.70 1.12 -23.36
C GLN A 355 94.92 0.83 -24.23
N SER A 356 95.21 1.70 -25.21
CA SER A 356 96.40 1.58 -26.07
C SER A 356 97.71 1.67 -25.29
N LEU A 357 97.74 2.39 -24.16
CA LEU A 357 98.88 2.42 -23.24
C LEU A 357 98.99 1.18 -22.34
N GLU A 358 97.91 0.42 -22.13
CA GLU A 358 97.97 -0.83 -21.34
C GLU A 358 98.60 -1.99 -22.08
N VAL A 359 98.51 -1.98 -23.41
CA VAL A 359 99.08 -3.02 -24.30
C VAL A 359 100.61 -2.89 -24.42
N LEU A 360 101.19 -1.73 -24.06
CA LEU A 360 102.64 -1.51 -24.12
C LEU A 360 103.39 -2.28 -23.03
N SER A 361 104.44 -3.00 -23.42
CA SER A 361 105.33 -3.70 -22.49
C SER A 361 106.53 -2.85 -22.10
N LYS A 362 107.19 -3.19 -20.98
CA LYS A 362 108.44 -2.52 -20.54
C LYS A 362 109.57 -2.64 -21.58
N ASN A 363 109.51 -3.66 -22.44
CA ASN A 363 110.51 -3.89 -23.49
C ASN A 363 110.37 -2.86 -24.62
N ASP A 364 109.14 -2.53 -25.03
CA ASP A 364 108.89 -1.57 -26.11
C ASP A 364 109.41 -0.16 -25.77
N ILE A 365 109.41 0.20 -24.48
CA ILE A 365 109.95 1.46 -23.97
C ILE A 365 111.48 1.44 -23.92
N ASN A 366 112.06 0.31 -23.53
CA ASN A 366 113.52 0.13 -23.55
C ASN A 366 114.08 0.21 -24.98
N GLU A 367 113.34 -0.27 -25.98
CA GLU A 367 113.72 -0.15 -27.40
C GLU A 367 113.82 1.32 -27.83
N VAL A 368 112.84 2.15 -27.47
CA VAL A 368 112.87 3.59 -27.78
C VAL A 368 114.04 4.29 -27.07
N ARG A 369 114.34 3.93 -25.82
CA ARG A 369 115.45 4.49 -25.05
C ARG A 369 116.84 4.13 -25.59
N ALA A 370 116.99 2.93 -26.15
CA ALA A 370 118.27 2.42 -26.65
C ALA A 370 118.73 3.10 -27.97
N MET A 371 117.85 3.86 -28.63
CA MET A 371 118.17 4.53 -29.90
C MET A 371 119.18 5.66 -29.72
N GLN A 372 120.34 5.57 -30.38
CA GLN A 372 121.35 6.63 -30.37
C GLN A 372 121.00 7.82 -31.29
N ARG A 373 120.25 7.57 -32.38
CA ARG A 373 119.73 8.62 -33.28
C ARG A 373 118.27 8.30 -33.64
N PRO A 374 117.27 8.90 -32.97
CA PRO A 374 115.87 8.56 -33.18
C PRO A 374 115.33 9.12 -34.51
N PRO A 375 114.41 8.39 -35.19
CA PRO A 375 113.62 8.91 -36.29
C PRO A 375 112.79 10.16 -35.89
N ALA A 376 112.45 11.00 -36.86
CA ALA A 376 111.75 12.27 -36.62
C ALA A 376 110.42 12.10 -35.83
N GLY A 377 109.63 11.07 -36.14
CA GLY A 377 108.35 10.80 -35.44
C GLY A 377 108.52 10.41 -33.96
N VAL A 378 109.59 9.70 -33.61
CA VAL A 378 109.90 9.32 -32.22
C VAL A 378 110.33 10.55 -31.41
N ARG A 379 111.09 11.45 -32.03
CA ARG A 379 111.53 12.72 -31.41
C ARG A 379 110.34 13.64 -31.11
N LEU A 380 109.43 13.82 -32.08
CA LEU A 380 108.22 14.63 -31.90
C LEU A 380 107.29 14.08 -30.81
N THR A 381 107.19 12.75 -30.68
CA THR A 381 106.39 12.11 -29.63
C THR A 381 107.00 12.30 -28.24
N MET A 382 108.32 12.18 -28.12
CA MET A 382 108.99 12.42 -26.85
C MET A 382 108.97 13.90 -26.46
N GLU A 383 109.09 14.82 -27.43
CA GLU A 383 108.89 16.25 -27.23
C GLU A 383 107.47 16.55 -26.70
N ALA A 384 106.43 16.00 -27.33
CA ALA A 384 105.05 16.18 -26.91
C ALA A 384 104.78 15.65 -25.49
N VAL A 385 105.37 14.50 -25.13
CA VAL A 385 105.29 13.96 -23.75
C VAL A 385 106.07 14.81 -22.76
N CYS A 386 107.27 15.27 -23.10
CA CYS A 386 108.06 16.15 -22.24
C CYS A 386 107.34 17.47 -21.99
N ILE A 387 106.62 18.00 -22.98
CA ILE A 387 105.78 19.20 -22.84
C ILE A 387 104.62 18.92 -21.88
N LEU A 388 103.89 17.82 -22.06
CA LEU A 388 102.78 17.42 -21.18
C LEU A 388 103.23 17.15 -19.74
N LYS A 389 104.43 16.58 -19.56
CA LYS A 389 105.05 16.32 -18.24
C LYS A 389 105.86 17.49 -17.70
N GLN A 390 105.90 18.61 -18.43
CA GLN A 390 106.61 19.84 -18.07
C GLN A 390 108.11 19.64 -17.77
N VAL A 391 108.79 18.81 -18.57
CA VAL A 391 110.24 18.59 -18.47
C VAL A 391 111.01 19.60 -19.32
N GLU A 392 112.01 20.25 -18.72
CA GLU A 392 112.78 21.32 -19.34
C GLU A 392 113.77 20.79 -20.41
N PRO A 393 113.89 21.47 -21.58
CA PRO A 393 114.83 21.08 -22.63
C PRO A 393 116.28 21.42 -22.29
N ILE A 394 117.21 20.65 -22.84
CA ILE A 394 118.64 20.98 -22.81
C ILE A 394 118.97 21.83 -24.04
N LYS A 395 119.62 22.98 -23.85
CA LYS A 395 119.94 23.93 -24.93
C LYS A 395 121.28 23.60 -25.56
N GLU A 396 121.27 23.07 -26.78
CA GLU A 396 122.49 22.74 -27.52
C GLU A 396 122.80 23.78 -28.62
N PRO A 397 124.09 24.09 -28.86
CA PRO A 397 124.51 24.93 -29.98
C PRO A 397 124.41 24.17 -31.31
N VAL A 398 123.75 24.75 -32.31
CA VAL A 398 123.55 24.10 -33.62
C VAL A 398 124.87 24.08 -34.42
N PRO A 399 125.33 22.91 -34.92
CA PRO A 399 126.53 22.83 -35.76
C PRO A 399 126.33 23.64 -37.06
N GLY A 400 127.09 24.72 -37.24
CA GLY A 400 127.08 25.54 -38.46
C GLY A 400 126.40 26.91 -38.37
N GLN A 401 125.86 27.33 -37.22
CA GLN A 401 125.38 28.71 -37.00
C GLN A 401 125.76 29.22 -35.59
N PRO A 402 126.76 30.10 -35.45
CA PRO A 402 127.12 30.69 -34.15
C PRO A 402 125.97 31.56 -33.62
N GLY A 403 125.40 31.21 -32.46
CA GLY A 403 124.45 32.05 -31.71
C GLY A 403 123.00 31.57 -31.65
N LYS A 404 122.60 30.53 -32.40
CA LYS A 404 121.28 29.88 -32.23
C LYS A 404 121.40 28.62 -31.36
N LYS A 405 120.66 28.62 -30.25
CA LYS A 405 120.49 27.46 -29.37
C LYS A 405 119.22 26.73 -29.78
N GLN A 406 119.31 25.43 -30.05
CA GLN A 406 118.15 24.59 -30.30
C GLN A 406 117.80 23.85 -29.01
N ASP A 407 116.52 23.88 -28.65
CA ASP A 407 116.01 23.13 -27.51
C ASP A 407 115.99 21.64 -27.88
N ASN A 408 116.86 20.86 -27.24
CA ASN A 408 116.94 19.40 -27.39
C ASN A 408 116.16 18.75 -26.24
N PHE A 409 114.97 18.25 -26.55
CA PHE A 409 114.11 17.50 -25.62
C PHE A 409 114.39 15.99 -25.61
N TRP A 410 115.27 15.49 -26.49
CA TRP A 410 115.55 14.07 -26.59
C TRP A 410 116.31 13.54 -25.38
N ASP A 411 117.33 14.26 -24.90
CA ASP A 411 118.11 13.82 -23.74
C ASP A 411 117.31 13.83 -22.43
N PRO A 412 116.52 14.89 -22.10
CA PRO A 412 115.58 14.86 -20.97
C PRO A 412 114.48 13.81 -21.14
N GLY A 413 113.95 13.64 -22.36
CA GLY A 413 112.97 12.61 -22.69
C GLY A 413 113.52 11.19 -22.52
N ARG A 414 114.79 10.97 -22.87
CA ARG A 414 115.49 9.69 -22.67
C ARG A 414 115.72 9.40 -21.19
N GLN A 415 115.93 10.42 -20.36
CA GLN A 415 116.01 10.30 -18.91
C GLN A 415 114.64 9.98 -18.28
N LEU A 416 113.55 10.53 -18.82
CA LEU A 416 112.17 10.16 -18.47
C LEU A 416 111.85 8.69 -18.74
N LEU A 417 112.41 8.10 -19.80
CA LEU A 417 112.29 6.67 -20.13
C LEU A 417 113.22 5.77 -19.31
N SER A 418 113.96 6.31 -18.31
CA SER A 418 114.96 5.53 -17.57
C SER A 418 114.37 4.42 -16.70
N ASP A 419 113.14 4.62 -16.23
CA ASP A 419 112.33 3.63 -15.50
C ASP A 419 111.00 3.40 -16.26
N PRO A 420 110.93 2.34 -17.12
CA PRO A 420 109.77 2.08 -17.97
C PRO A 420 108.45 1.86 -17.20
N GLY A 421 108.53 1.34 -15.96
CA GLY A 421 107.35 1.06 -15.15
C GLY A 421 106.70 2.34 -14.64
N LYS A 422 107.50 3.21 -14.00
CA LYS A 422 107.01 4.50 -13.47
C LYS A 422 106.52 5.43 -14.57
N PHE A 423 107.15 5.41 -15.74
CA PHE A 423 106.74 6.24 -16.87
C PHE A 423 105.31 5.91 -17.32
N LEU A 424 104.98 4.62 -17.56
CA LEU A 424 103.64 4.19 -17.95
C LEU A 424 102.58 4.51 -16.88
N GLU A 425 102.89 4.26 -15.61
CA GLU A 425 101.98 4.55 -14.50
C GLU A 425 101.69 6.07 -14.40
N SER A 426 102.70 6.89 -14.65
CA SER A 426 102.54 8.34 -14.68
C SER A 426 101.63 8.81 -15.83
N LEU A 427 101.61 8.11 -16.97
CA LEU A 427 100.71 8.44 -18.10
C LEU A 427 99.26 8.02 -17.81
N ARG A 428 99.06 6.93 -17.07
CA ARG A 428 97.72 6.45 -16.65
C ARG A 428 97.09 7.37 -15.60
N ASN A 429 97.87 7.73 -14.58
CA ASN A 429 97.41 8.55 -13.45
C ASN A 429 97.59 10.06 -13.70
N TYR A 430 97.65 10.49 -14.95
CA TYR A 430 97.79 11.89 -15.29
C TYR A 430 96.47 12.63 -15.04
N ASP A 431 96.54 13.77 -14.35
CA ASP A 431 95.38 14.61 -14.09
C ASP A 431 94.90 15.27 -15.39
N LYS A 432 93.89 14.63 -15.99
CA LYS A 432 93.26 15.04 -17.24
C LYS A 432 92.30 16.22 -17.07
N GLU A 433 91.85 16.49 -15.83
CA GLU A 433 90.84 17.52 -15.58
C GLU A 433 91.48 18.90 -15.35
N ASN A 434 92.76 18.94 -14.93
CA ASN A 434 93.45 20.17 -14.57
C ASN A 434 94.82 20.36 -15.29
N ILE A 435 94.81 20.35 -16.63
CA ILE A 435 96.00 20.63 -17.45
C ILE A 435 96.20 22.16 -17.58
N PRO A 436 97.38 22.73 -17.29
CA PRO A 436 97.59 24.16 -17.48
C PRO A 436 97.51 24.59 -18.95
N GLU A 437 96.72 25.63 -19.24
CA GLU A 437 96.55 26.25 -20.57
C GLU A 437 97.88 26.49 -21.34
N PRO A 438 98.98 26.99 -20.72
CA PRO A 438 100.24 27.20 -21.45
C PRO A 438 100.91 25.89 -21.93
N VAL A 439 100.59 24.75 -21.34
CA VAL A 439 101.10 23.42 -21.76
C VAL A 439 100.36 22.94 -23.00
N ILE A 440 99.04 23.10 -23.02
CA ILE A 440 98.16 22.74 -24.14
C ILE A 440 98.50 23.58 -25.39
N GLN A 441 98.75 24.89 -25.24
CA GLN A 441 99.13 25.76 -26.37
C GLN A 441 100.48 25.38 -27.00
N LYS A 442 101.43 24.90 -26.18
CA LYS A 442 102.69 24.36 -26.68
C LYS A 442 102.47 23.03 -27.41
N LEU A 443 101.58 22.18 -26.90
CA LEU A 443 101.20 20.91 -27.51
C LEU A 443 100.40 21.06 -28.81
N GLN A 444 99.58 22.12 -28.95
CA GLN A 444 98.78 22.41 -30.14
C GLN A 444 99.64 22.46 -31.41
N LYS A 445 100.81 23.09 -31.34
CA LYS A 445 101.78 23.16 -32.45
C LYS A 445 102.22 21.79 -32.95
N TYR A 446 102.19 20.77 -32.08
CA TYR A 446 102.50 19.39 -32.44
C TYR A 446 101.29 18.66 -32.99
N ILE A 447 100.10 18.86 -32.42
CA ILE A 447 98.87 18.19 -32.87
C ILE A 447 98.48 18.63 -34.29
N ASP A 448 98.72 19.90 -34.63
CA ASP A 448 98.47 20.46 -35.96
C ASP A 448 99.52 20.02 -37.00
N ASN A 449 100.64 19.43 -36.57
CA ASN A 449 101.70 18.95 -37.46
C ASN A 449 101.28 17.63 -38.13
N ALA A 450 101.25 17.61 -39.47
CA ALA A 450 100.90 16.44 -40.27
C ALA A 450 101.87 15.24 -40.09
N GLU A 451 103.07 15.45 -39.56
CA GLU A 451 104.03 14.39 -39.22
C GLU A 451 103.77 13.78 -37.83
N PHE A 452 102.92 14.40 -37.00
CA PHE A 452 102.55 13.94 -35.65
C PHE A 452 101.22 13.17 -35.63
N ASP A 453 101.14 12.14 -36.48
CA ASP A 453 99.97 11.27 -36.64
C ASP A 453 100.29 9.87 -36.10
N PRO A 454 99.45 9.28 -35.21
CA PRO A 454 99.63 7.92 -34.71
C PRO A 454 99.89 6.87 -35.81
N ILE A 455 99.24 6.99 -36.98
CA ILE A 455 99.36 6.04 -38.09
C ILE A 455 100.73 6.16 -38.79
N LYS A 456 101.27 7.37 -38.92
CA LYS A 456 102.59 7.59 -39.51
C LYS A 456 103.72 7.20 -38.55
N ILE A 457 103.55 7.48 -37.26
CA ILE A 457 104.53 7.18 -36.22
C ILE A 457 104.63 5.68 -35.97
N GLU A 458 103.57 4.91 -36.24
CA GLU A 458 103.58 3.43 -36.17
C GLU A 458 104.69 2.79 -37.00
N LYS A 459 105.00 3.37 -38.18
CA LYS A 459 106.07 2.87 -39.06
C LYS A 459 107.46 3.04 -38.44
N ALA A 460 107.62 3.97 -37.50
CA ALA A 460 108.88 4.23 -36.80
C ALA A 460 108.95 3.50 -35.45
N SER A 461 107.85 3.47 -34.69
CA SER A 461 107.76 2.75 -33.40
C SER A 461 106.31 2.52 -32.98
N LYS A 462 105.97 1.29 -32.61
CA LYS A 462 104.66 0.94 -32.04
C LYS A 462 104.42 1.59 -30.68
N ALA A 463 105.45 1.71 -29.84
CA ALA A 463 105.36 2.39 -28.55
C ALA A 463 105.01 3.88 -28.71
N CYS A 464 105.62 4.54 -29.70
CA CYS A 464 105.37 5.96 -29.95
C CYS A 464 103.97 6.23 -30.54
N LYS A 465 103.35 5.28 -31.23
CA LYS A 465 101.95 5.39 -31.68
C LYS A 465 100.98 5.57 -30.51
N SER A 466 101.04 4.67 -29.52
CA SER A 466 100.14 4.69 -28.35
C SER A 466 100.36 5.93 -27.49
N ILE A 467 101.61 6.36 -27.33
CA ILE A 467 101.97 7.59 -26.63
C ILE A 467 101.47 8.84 -27.38
N CYS A 468 101.61 8.89 -28.71
CA CYS A 468 101.06 9.96 -29.53
C CYS A 468 99.53 10.04 -29.45
N GLN A 469 98.84 8.88 -29.52
CA GLN A 469 97.39 8.80 -29.38
C GLN A 469 96.92 9.32 -28.01
N TRP A 470 97.67 9.01 -26.94
CA TRP A 470 97.43 9.56 -25.61
C TRP A 470 97.61 11.07 -25.53
N CYS A 471 98.68 11.63 -26.10
CA CYS A 471 98.87 13.09 -26.13
C CYS A 471 97.71 13.80 -26.87
N ARG A 472 97.23 13.24 -27.98
CA ARG A 472 96.10 13.78 -28.75
C ARG A 472 94.79 13.67 -27.97
N ALA A 473 94.53 12.55 -27.30
CA ALA A 473 93.31 12.36 -26.53
C ALA A 473 93.24 13.29 -25.29
N MET A 474 94.37 13.55 -24.63
CA MET A 474 94.44 14.51 -23.51
C MET A 474 94.15 15.94 -23.94
N TYR A 475 94.59 16.33 -25.14
CA TYR A 475 94.25 17.62 -25.73
C TYR A 475 92.76 17.74 -26.06
N THR A 476 92.18 16.73 -26.71
CA THR A 476 90.75 16.71 -27.06
C THR A 476 89.86 16.75 -25.81
N PHE A 477 90.21 16.00 -24.77
CA PHE A 477 89.49 16.01 -23.49
C PHE A 477 89.54 17.37 -22.80
N TYR A 478 90.70 18.04 -22.79
CA TYR A 478 90.85 19.38 -22.22
C TYR A 478 89.97 20.42 -22.92
N MET A 479 89.96 20.43 -24.27
CA MET A 479 89.14 21.36 -25.04
C MET A 479 87.65 21.18 -24.77
N ILE A 480 87.19 19.92 -24.65
CA ILE A 480 85.79 19.62 -24.36
C ILE A 480 85.44 19.94 -22.89
N ASN A 481 86.33 19.66 -21.94
CA ASN A 481 86.08 19.95 -20.52
C ASN A 481 85.96 21.47 -20.25
N LYS A 482 86.72 22.29 -20.98
CA LYS A 482 86.59 23.76 -20.96
C LYS A 482 85.22 24.26 -21.41
N GLU A 483 84.55 23.55 -22.33
CA GLU A 483 83.19 23.86 -22.78
C GLU A 483 82.11 23.36 -21.81
N VAL A 484 82.36 22.25 -21.09
CA VAL A 484 81.35 21.61 -20.22
C VAL A 484 81.27 22.21 -18.81
N LEU A 485 82.39 22.73 -18.27
CA LEU A 485 82.45 23.39 -16.96
C LEU A 485 81.37 24.49 -16.74
N PRO A 486 81.21 25.49 -17.62
CA PRO A 486 80.18 26.52 -17.44
C PRO A 486 78.76 25.95 -17.53
N LYS A 487 78.53 24.87 -18.27
CA LYS A 487 77.21 24.22 -18.38
C LYS A 487 76.83 23.44 -17.11
N LYS A 488 77.81 22.88 -16.39
CA LYS A 488 77.57 22.22 -15.09
C LYS A 488 77.16 23.22 -14.01
N GLU A 489 77.82 24.38 -13.95
CA GLU A 489 77.47 25.46 -13.01
C GLU A 489 76.09 26.06 -13.35
N ALA A 490 75.81 26.27 -14.64
CA ALA A 490 74.50 26.75 -15.10
C ALA A 490 73.36 25.78 -14.75
N LYS A 491 73.61 24.46 -14.81
CA LYS A 491 72.66 23.43 -14.40
C LYS A 491 72.35 23.50 -12.89
N GLU A 492 73.37 23.60 -12.04
CA GLU A 492 73.18 23.63 -10.59
C GLU A 492 72.41 24.88 -10.13
N MET A 493 72.67 26.04 -10.74
CA MET A 493 71.89 27.25 -10.47
C MET A 493 70.42 27.11 -10.91
N ALA A 494 70.18 26.57 -12.11
CA ALA A 494 68.83 26.36 -12.62
C ALA A 494 68.03 25.34 -11.81
N GLU A 495 68.67 24.30 -11.25
CA GLU A 495 68.03 23.34 -10.34
C GLU A 495 67.62 23.97 -9.00
N LYS A 496 68.46 24.84 -8.42
CA LYS A 496 68.12 25.57 -7.18
C LYS A 496 66.97 26.55 -7.38
N GLU A 497 66.96 27.31 -8.47
CA GLU A 497 65.84 28.21 -8.79
C GLU A 497 64.53 27.46 -9.02
N LEU A 498 64.60 26.29 -9.64
CA LEU A 498 63.44 25.47 -9.94
C LEU A 498 62.80 24.86 -8.68
N GLU A 499 63.59 24.51 -7.68
CA GLU A 499 63.09 24.00 -6.40
C GLU A 499 62.30 25.06 -5.63
N VAL A 500 62.82 26.29 -5.55
CA VAL A 500 62.12 27.42 -4.90
C VAL A 500 60.77 27.69 -5.56
N ILE A 501 60.70 27.67 -6.89
CA ILE A 501 59.46 27.94 -7.62
C ILE A 501 58.46 26.78 -7.44
N ARG A 502 58.94 25.53 -7.34
CA ARG A 502 58.08 24.37 -7.05
C ARG A 502 57.44 24.44 -5.67
N GLU A 503 58.17 24.89 -4.65
CA GLU A 503 57.59 25.07 -3.30
C GLU A 503 56.48 26.13 -3.28
N ILE A 504 56.70 27.27 -3.94
CA ILE A 504 55.70 28.33 -4.08
C ILE A 504 54.46 27.82 -4.82
N LEU A 505 54.67 27.06 -5.91
CA LEU A 505 53.59 26.46 -6.67
C LEU A 505 52.79 25.45 -5.82
N ALA A 506 53.48 24.62 -5.02
CA ALA A 506 52.84 23.65 -4.13
C ALA A 506 51.96 24.32 -3.06
N GLN A 507 52.42 25.45 -2.48
CA GLN A 507 51.62 26.23 -1.54
C GLN A 507 50.35 26.78 -2.20
N LYS A 508 50.46 27.38 -3.39
CA LYS A 508 49.29 27.92 -4.10
C LYS A 508 48.32 26.86 -4.58
N ILE A 509 48.80 25.68 -4.98
CA ILE A 509 47.95 24.51 -5.28
C ILE A 509 47.19 24.07 -4.01
N SER A 510 47.83 24.10 -2.84
CA SER A 510 47.17 23.77 -1.56
C SER A 510 46.08 24.79 -1.19
N GLU A 511 46.35 26.09 -1.37
CA GLU A 511 45.37 27.16 -1.14
C GLU A 511 44.19 27.04 -2.10
N LEU A 512 44.45 26.82 -3.38
CA LEU A 512 43.42 26.58 -4.39
C LEU A 512 42.55 25.38 -4.01
N LYS A 513 43.15 24.28 -3.54
CA LYS A 513 42.40 23.10 -3.11
C LYS A 513 41.49 23.38 -1.92
N LYS A 514 41.95 24.15 -0.92
CA LYS A 514 41.12 24.55 0.23
C LYS A 514 39.91 25.39 -0.21
N LEU A 515 40.11 26.30 -1.17
CA LEU A 515 39.04 27.11 -1.73
C LEU A 515 38.05 26.26 -2.54
N GLU A 516 38.55 25.36 -3.41
CA GLU A 516 37.70 24.43 -4.17
C GLU A 516 36.90 23.49 -3.23
N ASP A 517 37.50 22.98 -2.15
CA ASP A 517 36.81 22.16 -1.15
C ASP A 517 35.75 22.99 -0.38
N GLY A 518 36.08 24.23 0.00
CA GLY A 518 35.13 25.17 0.62
C GLY A 518 33.93 25.45 -0.28
N LEU A 519 34.18 25.75 -1.55
CA LEU A 519 33.17 26.02 -2.58
C LEU A 519 32.28 24.79 -2.81
N ARG A 520 32.86 23.58 -2.79
CA ARG A 520 32.10 22.32 -2.86
C ARG A 520 31.17 22.15 -1.66
N THR A 521 31.62 22.45 -0.45
CA THR A 521 30.73 22.38 0.74
C THR A 521 29.61 23.42 0.68
N LEU A 522 29.89 24.60 0.13
CA LEU A 522 28.88 25.65 -0.06
C LEU A 522 27.86 25.25 -1.14
N GLN A 523 28.31 24.64 -2.25
CA GLN A 523 27.45 24.07 -3.28
C GLN A 523 26.50 23.00 -2.73
N VAL A 524 27.00 22.06 -1.92
CA VAL A 524 26.14 21.04 -1.28
C VAL A 524 25.09 21.69 -0.36
N LYS A 525 25.48 22.69 0.44
CA LYS A 525 24.54 23.43 1.29
C LYS A 525 23.49 24.19 0.47
N TYR A 526 23.88 24.77 -0.65
CA TYR A 526 22.97 25.45 -1.56
C TYR A 526 21.99 24.46 -2.22
N GLU A 527 22.47 23.30 -2.70
CA GLU A 527 21.60 22.25 -3.24
C GLU A 527 20.59 21.74 -2.22
N ASP A 528 21.01 21.54 -0.96
CA ASP A 528 20.12 21.17 0.14
C ASP A 528 19.10 22.28 0.47
N ALA A 529 19.51 23.56 0.45
CA ALA A 529 18.62 24.70 0.66
C ALA A 529 17.59 24.82 -0.46
N VAL A 530 18.01 24.68 -1.72
CA VAL A 530 17.13 24.66 -2.90
C VAL A 530 16.15 23.48 -2.80
N ARG A 531 16.60 22.29 -2.39
CA ARG A 531 15.71 21.14 -2.18
C ARG A 531 14.64 21.45 -1.13
N LYS A 532 15.02 21.97 0.03
CA LYS A 532 14.07 22.36 1.09
C LYS A 532 13.11 23.45 0.64
N LYS A 533 13.60 24.48 -0.05
CA LYS A 533 12.78 25.53 -0.66
C LYS A 533 11.73 24.92 -1.59
N ASN A 534 12.14 24.10 -2.56
CA ASN A 534 11.23 23.46 -3.52
C ASN A 534 10.22 22.54 -2.81
N GLU A 535 10.62 21.81 -1.77
CA GLU A 535 9.71 21.01 -0.95
C GLU A 535 8.66 21.88 -0.24
N TYR A 536 9.06 23.02 0.35
CA TYR A 536 8.14 23.95 0.99
C TYR A 536 7.22 24.64 -0.02
N GLU A 537 7.73 25.08 -1.17
CA GLU A 537 6.93 25.66 -2.27
C GLU A 537 5.87 24.67 -2.75
N ASN A 538 6.24 23.42 -3.04
CA ASN A 538 5.31 22.38 -3.47
C ASN A 538 4.23 22.10 -2.42
N LYS A 539 4.61 22.01 -1.13
CA LYS A 539 3.64 21.79 -0.04
C LYS A 539 2.68 22.96 0.13
N VAL A 540 3.17 24.19 0.03
CA VAL A 540 2.35 25.41 0.11
C VAL A 540 1.39 25.48 -1.07
N GLU A 541 1.85 25.21 -2.29
CA GLU A 541 1.02 25.20 -3.49
C GLU A 541 -0.05 24.11 -3.42
N GLU A 542 0.32 22.89 -3.01
CA GLU A 542 -0.63 21.79 -2.83
C GLU A 542 -1.67 22.10 -1.75
N CYS A 543 -1.25 22.64 -0.61
CA CYS A 543 -2.13 23.02 0.49
C CYS A 543 -3.11 24.12 0.05
N ASN A 544 -2.61 25.19 -0.58
CA ASN A 544 -3.45 26.26 -1.16
C ASN A 544 -4.45 25.70 -2.17
N GLY A 545 -3.99 24.85 -3.09
CA GLY A 545 -4.85 24.21 -4.08
C GLY A 545 -5.93 23.32 -3.46
N ARG A 546 -5.63 22.64 -2.35
CA ARG A 546 -6.61 21.86 -1.57
C ARG A 546 -7.61 22.78 -0.85
N ILE A 547 -7.15 23.85 -0.21
CA ILE A 547 -8.00 24.83 0.49
C ILE A 547 -8.98 25.49 -0.49
N ILE A 548 -8.52 26.01 -1.63
CA ILE A 548 -9.38 26.68 -2.62
C ILE A 548 -10.48 25.73 -3.13
N ARG A 549 -10.11 24.47 -3.44
CA ARG A 549 -11.08 23.46 -3.89
C ARG A 549 -12.10 23.12 -2.81
N ALA A 550 -11.64 22.95 -1.57
CA ALA A 550 -12.50 22.63 -0.45
C ALA A 550 -13.43 23.79 -0.06
N GLU A 551 -12.95 25.04 -0.12
CA GLU A 551 -13.77 26.24 0.10
C GLU A 551 -14.85 26.40 -0.95
N ARG A 552 -14.53 26.13 -2.22
CA ARG A 552 -15.53 26.16 -3.30
C ARG A 552 -16.63 25.12 -3.07
N LEU A 553 -16.28 23.94 -2.56
CA LEU A 553 -17.24 22.91 -2.17
C LEU A 553 -18.07 23.32 -0.96
N ILE A 554 -17.45 23.83 0.11
CA ILE A 554 -18.15 24.27 1.33
C ILE A 554 -19.10 25.43 1.01
N THR A 555 -18.67 26.40 0.20
CA THR A 555 -19.50 27.53 -0.20
C THR A 555 -20.64 27.08 -1.10
N GLY A 556 -20.37 26.23 -2.10
CA GLY A 556 -21.41 25.72 -3.00
C GLY A 556 -22.41 24.79 -2.31
N LEU A 557 -22.03 24.14 -1.22
CA LEU A 557 -22.89 23.28 -0.40
C LEU A 557 -23.34 23.96 0.90
N GLY A 558 -23.13 25.27 1.05
CA GLY A 558 -23.50 26.01 2.25
C GLY A 558 -24.99 25.98 2.53
N ASP A 559 -25.80 26.26 1.51
CA ASP A 559 -27.26 26.21 1.59
C ASP A 559 -27.74 24.76 1.83
N GLU A 560 -27.08 23.79 1.21
CA GLU A 560 -27.37 22.35 1.41
C GLU A 560 -27.07 21.89 2.83
N LYS A 561 -26.02 22.41 3.47
CA LYS A 561 -25.70 22.13 4.87
C LYS A 561 -26.82 22.59 5.79
N ILE A 562 -27.32 23.81 5.63
CA ILE A 562 -28.43 24.36 6.43
C ILE A 562 -29.68 23.50 6.21
N ARG A 563 -30.01 23.22 4.94
CA ARG A 563 -31.14 22.37 4.59
C ARG A 563 -31.04 20.96 5.21
N TRP A 564 -29.85 20.35 5.19
CA TRP A 564 -29.65 19.02 5.79
C TRP A 564 -29.74 19.05 7.31
N GLN A 565 -29.30 20.13 7.97
CA GLN A 565 -29.48 20.31 9.41
C GLN A 565 -30.97 20.42 9.77
N GLU A 566 -31.71 21.26 9.06
CA GLU A 566 -33.15 21.41 9.25
C GLU A 566 -33.89 20.10 8.96
N ASN A 567 -33.55 19.41 7.87
CA ASN A 567 -34.15 18.13 7.52
C ASN A 567 -33.87 17.05 8.57
N VAL A 568 -32.68 17.00 9.17
CA VAL A 568 -32.38 16.05 10.24
C VAL A 568 -33.22 16.34 11.47
N ALA A 569 -33.39 17.62 11.84
CA ALA A 569 -34.25 18.02 12.96
C ALA A 569 -35.72 17.66 12.69
N GLN A 570 -36.24 17.95 11.50
CA GLN A 570 -37.60 17.56 11.10
C GLN A 570 -37.79 16.04 11.11
N LEU A 571 -36.81 15.27 10.64
CA LEU A 571 -36.88 13.81 10.66
C LEU A 571 -36.86 13.26 12.10
N ASP A 572 -36.21 13.96 13.04
CA ASP A 572 -36.26 13.62 14.46
C ASP A 572 -37.64 13.88 15.07
N ASP A 573 -38.26 15.01 14.75
CA ASP A 573 -39.64 15.30 15.16
C ASP A 573 -40.62 14.29 14.55
N TYR A 574 -40.44 13.90 13.29
CA TYR A 574 -41.25 12.85 12.67
C TYR A 574 -41.05 11.48 13.32
N LEU A 575 -39.82 11.11 13.68
CA LEU A 575 -39.56 9.85 14.39
C LEU A 575 -40.19 9.82 15.78
N ALA A 576 -40.32 10.96 16.46
CA ALA A 576 -41.02 11.04 17.74
C ALA A 576 -42.55 10.87 17.57
N ASN A 577 -43.14 11.46 16.52
CA ASN A 577 -44.59 11.48 16.32
C ASN A 577 -45.14 10.29 15.50
N VAL A 578 -44.28 9.57 14.77
CA VAL A 578 -44.68 8.49 13.86
C VAL A 578 -45.52 7.39 14.52
N ILE A 579 -45.30 7.12 15.80
CA ILE A 579 -46.06 6.10 16.54
C ILE A 579 -47.56 6.47 16.55
N GLY A 580 -47.89 7.71 16.90
CA GLY A 580 -49.26 8.20 16.95
C GLY A 580 -49.87 8.35 15.57
N ASP A 581 -49.13 8.98 14.64
CA ASP A 581 -49.60 9.21 13.26
C ASP A 581 -49.93 7.90 12.55
N VAL A 582 -49.08 6.89 12.70
CA VAL A 582 -49.31 5.57 12.10
C VAL A 582 -50.48 4.86 12.74
N LEU A 583 -50.71 5.00 14.06
CA LEU A 583 -51.87 4.39 14.70
C LEU A 583 -53.18 4.98 14.18
N VAL A 584 -53.27 6.31 14.07
CA VAL A 584 -54.45 6.99 13.50
C VAL A 584 -54.65 6.59 12.03
N ALA A 585 -53.58 6.56 11.23
CA ALA A 585 -53.64 6.12 9.84
C ALA A 585 -54.07 4.65 9.72
N SER A 586 -53.63 3.79 10.63
CA SER A 586 -54.02 2.38 10.66
C SER A 586 -55.49 2.22 11.05
N GLY A 587 -55.98 3.03 11.99
CA GLY A 587 -57.40 3.15 12.33
C GLY A 587 -58.25 3.54 11.13
N PHE A 588 -57.76 4.51 10.35
CA PHE A 588 -58.43 4.96 9.14
C PHE A 588 -58.55 3.83 8.12
N VAL A 589 -57.43 3.17 7.79
CA VAL A 589 -57.39 2.09 6.80
C VAL A 589 -58.22 0.88 7.24
N ALA A 590 -58.22 0.56 8.53
CA ALA A 590 -58.91 -0.62 9.05
C ALA A 590 -60.44 -0.45 9.08
N TYR A 591 -60.95 0.75 9.36
CA TYR A 591 -62.38 0.92 9.68
C TYR A 591 -63.17 1.84 8.76
N LEU A 592 -62.57 2.83 8.09
CA LEU A 592 -63.35 3.87 7.41
C LEU A 592 -63.91 3.45 6.05
N GLY A 593 -63.45 2.35 5.45
CA GLY A 593 -63.88 1.92 4.11
C GLY A 593 -65.41 1.83 3.89
N PRO A 594 -66.21 1.31 4.85
CA PRO A 594 -67.67 1.23 4.70
C PRO A 594 -68.44 2.52 4.99
N PHE A 595 -67.80 3.52 5.60
CA PHE A 595 -68.47 4.77 6.01
C PHE A 595 -68.47 5.78 4.85
N THR A 596 -69.52 6.58 4.76
CA THR A 596 -69.75 7.58 3.70
C THR A 596 -70.12 8.91 4.28
#